data_AF-A0A1F8TQQ6-F1
#
_entry.id   AF-A0A1F8TQQ6-F1
#
_cell.length_a   1.000
_cell.length_b   1.000
_cell.length_c   1.000
_cell.angle_alpha   90.00
_cell.angle_beta   90.00
_cell.angle_gamma   90.00
#
_symmetry.space_group_name_H-M   'P 1'
#
loop_
_entity.id
_entity.type
_entity.pdbx_description
1 polymer ?
#
loop_
_entity_poly.entity_id
_entity_poly.type
_entity_poly.pdbx_seq_one_letter_code
_entity_poly.pdbx_strand_id
1 'polypeptide(L)'
;MPTWDGIIGALFAGKCITCHGATASGGLNLTSYATAIQGGASGPWFIAGDSANSLLVTKFGSGAHPYAVLLEDELALIKEWIDAGALEE
;
A
#
# COMPACT_ATOMS: atom_id res chain seq x y z
N MET A 1 -9.03 -6.66 12.52
CA MET A 1 -8.98 -6.12 11.15
C MET A 1 -7.96 -5.01 11.15
N PRO A 2 -6.89 -5.12 10.35
CA PRO A 2 -5.85 -4.10 10.28
C PRO A 2 -6.41 -2.79 9.71
N THR A 3 -5.89 -1.67 10.20
CA THR A 3 -6.24 -0.30 9.78
C THR A 3 -4.97 0.47 9.46
N TRP A 4 -5.09 1.63 8.82
CA TRP A 4 -3.95 2.49 8.53
C TRP A 4 -3.23 2.90 9.81
N ASP A 5 -3.97 3.47 10.76
CA ASP A 5 -3.41 3.99 12.02
C ASP A 5 -2.99 2.88 12.99
N GLY A 6 -3.57 1.68 12.83
CA GLY A 6 -3.21 0.51 13.63
C GLY A 6 -1.86 -0.10 13.27
N ILE A 7 -1.68 -0.57 12.03
CA ILE A 7 -0.48 -1.31 11.63
C ILE A 7 -0.01 -1.04 10.19
N ILE A 8 -0.93 -0.73 9.28
CA ILE A 8 -0.63 -0.66 7.85
C ILE A 8 0.21 0.57 7.53
N GLY A 9 -0.11 1.73 8.12
CA GLY A 9 0.68 2.95 7.96
C GLY A 9 2.10 2.79 8.48
N ALA A 10 2.29 2.14 9.63
CA ALA A 10 3.61 1.85 10.18
C ALA A 10 4.42 0.90 9.29
N LEU A 11 3.78 -0.13 8.73
CA LEU A 11 4.40 -1.05 7.78
C LEU A 11 4.90 -0.32 6.53
N PHE A 12 4.08 0.57 5.95
CA PHE A 12 4.50 1.37 4.79
C PHE A 12 5.55 2.43 5.15
N ALA A 13 5.47 3.04 6.33
CA ALA A 13 6.49 3.96 6.82
C ALA A 13 7.87 3.29 6.93
N GLY A 14 7.91 2.01 7.34
CA GLY A 14 9.15 1.26 7.48
C GLY A 14 9.78 0.81 6.16
N LYS A 15 9.00 0.67 5.08
CA LYS A 15 9.45 -0.04 3.86
C LYS A 15 9.28 0.73 2.56
N CYS A 16 8.42 1.74 2.51
CA CYS A 16 7.94 2.28 1.24
C CYS A 16 8.25 3.78 1.06
N ILE A 17 8.20 4.58 2.13
CA ILE A 17 8.23 6.05 2.03
C ILE A 17 9.54 6.63 1.47
N THR A 18 10.65 5.88 1.53
CA THR A 18 11.92 6.30 0.94
C THR A 18 11.79 6.56 -0.56
N CYS A 19 10.97 5.75 -1.25
CA CYS A 19 10.73 5.88 -2.69
C CYS A 19 9.30 6.37 -3.02
N HIS A 20 8.35 6.20 -2.10
CA HIS A 20 6.93 6.56 -2.24
C HIS A 20 6.51 7.55 -1.15
N GLY A 21 7.24 8.66 -1.03
CA GLY A 21 6.95 9.76 -0.12
C GLY A 21 6.60 11.07 -0.83
N ALA A 22 6.58 12.19 -0.10
CA ALA A 22 6.18 13.49 -0.62
C ALA A 22 6.98 14.00 -1.84
N THR A 23 8.22 13.54 -1.99
CA THR A 23 9.12 13.92 -3.10
C THR A 23 9.31 12.79 -4.13
N ALA A 24 8.47 11.76 -4.09
CA ALA A 24 8.58 10.59 -4.96
C ALA A 24 8.35 10.89 -6.43
N SER A 25 9.25 10.38 -7.27
CA SER A 25 9.04 10.29 -8.71
C SER A 25 7.85 9.37 -8.98
N GLY A 26 6.81 9.89 -9.65
CA GLY A 26 5.57 9.14 -9.93
C GLY A 26 4.41 9.46 -8.98
N GLY A 27 4.61 10.32 -7.98
CA GLY A 27 3.53 10.99 -7.24
C GLY A 27 2.77 10.13 -6.22
N LEU A 28 3.09 8.84 -6.08
CA LEU A 28 2.53 8.02 -4.99
C LEU A 28 3.16 8.43 -3.66
N ASN A 29 2.34 8.89 -2.73
CA ASN A 29 2.78 9.31 -1.40
C ASN A 29 2.10 8.51 -0.28
N LEU A 30 2.88 7.67 0.40
CA LEU A 30 2.43 6.79 1.48
C LEU A 30 2.76 7.35 2.88
N THR A 31 3.11 8.63 3.01
CA THR A 31 3.45 9.23 4.32
C THR A 31 2.25 9.41 5.25
N SER A 32 1.03 9.42 4.71
CA SER A 32 -0.21 9.45 5.48
C SER A 32 -1.35 8.79 4.71
N TYR A 33 -2.42 8.41 5.41
CA TYR A 33 -3.62 7.85 4.80
C TYR A 33 -4.20 8.79 3.74
N ALA A 34 -4.37 10.06 4.12
CA ALA A 34 -4.93 11.10 3.27
C ALA A 34 -4.21 11.25 1.92
N THR A 35 -2.89 11.07 1.87
CA THR A 35 -2.15 11.09 0.60
C THR A 35 -2.15 9.74 -0.09
N ALA A 36 -2.13 8.65 0.67
CA ALA A 36 -2.10 7.30 0.12
C ALA A 36 -3.37 6.98 -0.69
N ILE A 37 -4.54 7.41 -0.23
CA ILE A 37 -5.81 7.17 -0.94
C ILE A 37 -5.95 7.98 -2.23
N GLN A 38 -5.12 9.01 -2.44
CA GLN A 38 -5.15 9.81 -3.68
C GLN A 38 -4.51 9.07 -4.86
N GLY A 39 -3.68 8.06 -4.58
CA GLY A 39 -2.92 7.36 -5.60
C GLY A 39 -1.70 8.13 -6.10
N GLY A 40 -1.16 7.69 -7.24
CA GLY A 40 -0.03 8.34 -7.90
C GLY A 40 -0.38 8.80 -9.31
N ALA A 41 0.63 9.22 -10.07
CA ALA A 41 0.46 9.66 -11.45
C ALA A 41 -0.11 8.56 -12.38
N SER A 42 0.11 7.28 -12.02
CA SER A 42 -0.45 6.12 -12.73
C SER A 42 -1.85 5.73 -12.26
N GLY A 43 -2.47 6.51 -11.37
CA GLY A 43 -3.78 6.24 -10.78
C GLY A 43 -3.70 5.50 -9.44
N PRO A 44 -4.80 4.83 -9.03
CA PRO A 44 -4.88 4.08 -7.79
C PRO A 44 -3.88 2.92 -7.75
N TRP A 45 -3.32 2.67 -6.57
CA TRP A 45 -2.39 1.55 -6.32
C TRP A 45 -3.06 0.39 -5.58
N PHE A 46 -4.29 0.59 -5.09
CA PHE A 46 -5.19 -0.43 -4.56
C PHE A 46 -6.65 -0.06 -4.88
N ILE A 47 -7.55 -1.02 -4.68
CA ILE A 47 -9.00 -0.89 -4.81
C ILE A 47 -9.60 -1.34 -3.47
N ALA A 48 -10.23 -0.42 -2.73
CA ALA A 48 -10.87 -0.75 -1.47
C ALA A 48 -11.95 -1.84 -1.67
N GLY A 49 -11.88 -2.90 -0.86
CA GLY A 49 -12.76 -4.07 -0.96
C GLY A 49 -12.34 -5.11 -2.02
N ASP A 50 -11.24 -4.89 -2.74
CA ASP A 50 -10.78 -5.81 -3.78
C ASP A 50 -9.24 -5.92 -3.84
N SER A 51 -8.68 -6.70 -2.92
CA SER A 51 -7.25 -6.97 -2.87
C SER A 51 -6.78 -7.76 -4.09
N ALA A 52 -7.62 -8.61 -4.67
CA ALA A 52 -7.27 -9.46 -5.81
C ALA A 52 -6.94 -8.65 -7.06
N ASN A 53 -7.66 -7.54 -7.31
CA ASN A 53 -7.43 -6.65 -8.44
C ASN A 53 -6.60 -5.40 -8.10
N SER A 54 -6.07 -5.31 -6.87
CA SER A 54 -5.24 -4.19 -6.44
C SER A 54 -3.82 -4.26 -6.99
N LEU A 55 -3.34 -3.17 -7.60
CA LEU A 55 -2.02 -3.09 -8.25
C LEU A 55 -0.87 -3.50 -7.32
N LEU A 56 -0.88 -3.05 -6.07
CA LEU A 56 0.11 -3.44 -5.06
C LEU A 56 0.21 -4.96 -4.94
N VAL A 57 -0.94 -5.63 -4.78
CA VAL A 57 -1.01 -7.08 -4.56
C VAL A 57 -0.49 -7.81 -5.78
N THR A 58 -0.90 -7.40 -6.99
CA THR A 58 -0.39 -7.99 -8.23
C THR A 58 1.12 -7.81 -8.37
N LYS A 59 1.65 -6.60 -8.09
CA LYS A 59 3.08 -6.27 -8.24
C LYS A 59 3.95 -7.07 -7.29
N PHE A 60 3.56 -7.20 -6.03
CA PHE A 60 4.32 -8.00 -5.06
C PHE A 60 4.12 -9.50 -5.30
N GLY A 61 2.91 -9.94 -5.64
CA GLY A 61 2.64 -11.35 -5.97
C GLY A 61 3.42 -11.86 -7.18
N SER A 62 3.72 -11.00 -8.15
CA SER A 62 4.53 -11.36 -9.32
C SER A 62 6.04 -11.08 -9.15
N GLY A 63 6.48 -10.58 -8.00
CA GLY A 63 7.87 -10.15 -7.79
C GLY A 63 8.30 -8.96 -8.66
N ALA A 64 7.37 -8.17 -9.20
CA ALA A 64 7.64 -7.06 -10.10
C ALA A 64 7.95 -5.74 -9.38
N HIS A 65 7.91 -5.72 -8.05
CA HIS A 65 8.31 -4.54 -7.28
C HIS A 65 9.86 -4.49 -7.17
N PRO A 66 10.53 -3.43 -7.64
CA PRO A 66 11.98 -3.45 -7.90
C PRO A 66 12.87 -3.36 -6.66
N TYR A 67 12.40 -2.76 -5.56
CA TYR A 67 13.26 -2.35 -4.44
C TYR A 67 12.83 -2.85 -3.06
N ALA A 68 11.61 -3.34 -2.94
CA ALA A 68 11.06 -3.81 -1.67
C ALA A 68 10.48 -5.21 -1.84
N VAL A 69 10.59 -6.00 -0.78
CA VAL A 69 9.99 -7.32 -0.65
C VAL A 69 9.10 -7.28 0.59
N LEU A 70 7.90 -7.83 0.46
CA LEU A 70 7.01 -8.10 1.58
C LEU A 70 7.13 -9.56 1.96
N LEU A 71 7.14 -9.83 3.26
CA LEU A 71 6.95 -11.18 3.76
C LEU A 71 5.51 -11.64 3.48
N GLU A 72 5.27 -12.96 3.54
CA GLU A 72 3.95 -13.51 3.23
C GLU A 72 2.86 -13.01 4.20
N ASP A 73 3.20 -12.88 5.49
CA ASP A 73 2.34 -12.35 6.54
C ASP A 73 2.07 -10.85 6.37
N GLU A 74 3.08 -10.08 5.99
CA GLU A 74 2.94 -8.66 5.66
C GLU A 74 1.98 -8.44 4.47
N LEU A 75 2.16 -9.21 3.39
CA LEU A 75 1.26 -9.13 2.24
C LEU A 75 -0.16 -9.61 2.58
N ALA A 76 -0.30 -10.62 3.45
CA ALA A 76 -1.59 -11.08 3.94
C ALA A 76 -2.31 -10.00 4.76
N LEU A 77 -1.60 -9.31 5.66
CA LEU A 77 -2.14 -8.18 6.43
C LEU A 77 -2.64 -7.05 5.54
N ILE A 78 -1.88 -6.71 4.50
CA ILE A 78 -2.28 -5.67 3.54
C ILE A 78 -3.52 -6.10 2.75
N LYS A 79 -3.61 -7.36 2.32
CA LYS A 79 -4.81 -7.88 1.65
C LYS A 79 -6.04 -7.81 2.55
N GLU A 80 -5.92 -8.22 3.81
CA GLU A 80 -7.02 -8.14 4.79
C GLU A 80 -7.48 -6.69 4.98
N TRP A 81 -6.55 -5.74 5.09
CA TRP A 81 -6.88 -4.31 5.19
C TRP A 81 -7.58 -3.79 3.92
N ILE A 82 -7.11 -4.16 2.73
CA ILE A 82 -7.74 -3.74 1.48
C ILE A 82 -9.16 -4.31 1.39
N ASP A 83 -9.33 -5.61 1.63
CA ASP A 83 -10.63 -6.30 1.53
C ASP A 83 -11.63 -5.77 2.57
N ALA A 84 -11.14 -5.28 3.71
CA ALA A 84 -11.92 -4.58 4.73
C ALA A 84 -12.39 -3.16 4.32
N GLY A 85 -12.01 -2.68 3.14
CA GLY A 85 -12.34 -1.34 2.65
C GLY A 85 -11.24 -0.31 2.85
N ALA A 86 -10.00 -0.74 3.15
CA ALA A 86 -8.84 0.12 3.33
C ALA A 86 -9.09 1.25 4.34
N LEU A 87 -9.56 0.88 5.54
CA LEU A 87 -9.96 1.82 6.58
C LEU A 87 -8.77 2.58 7.17
N GLU A 88 -8.99 3.85 7.48
CA GLU A 88 -8.04 4.66 8.25
C GLU A 88 -7.94 4.14 9.69
N GLU A 89 -9.10 3.85 10.30
CA GLU A 89 -9.33 3.49 11.70
C GLU A 89 -10.28 2.29 11.87
#